data_AF-A0A7V4ULR6-F1
#
_entry.id   AF-A0A7V4ULR6-F1
#
_cell.length_a   1.000
_cell.length_b   1.000
_cell.length_c   1.000
_cell.angle_alpha   90.00
_cell.angle_beta   90.00
_cell.angle_gamma   90.00
#
_symmetry.space_group_name_H-M   'P 1'
#
loop_
_entity.id
_entity.type
_entity.pdbx_description
1 polymer ?
#
loop_
_entity_poly.entity_id
_entity_poly.type
_entity_poly.pdbx_seq_one_letter_code
_entity_poly.pdbx_strand_id
1 'polypeptide(L)'
;MKKIVLTLFLGILLFTLQSTLLTLSPFHRVRPDLILIFILFMGLSSPLVSGGVLALFFGYGMDLFSGNMFGLYTLTRPILFFLAHSFKNHLYLERPTFQSIFVFLLIWVEGLLILLLLRILNPEPWRTLLPLLFFRFLPQSLSTALLSPLLFFLFHKGFFLLSSESKFGIGENG
;
A
#
# COMPACT_ATOMS: atom_id res chain seq x y z
N MET A 1 11.75 13.97 12.17
CA MET A 1 12.52 13.83 10.91
C MET A 1 12.97 12.39 10.65
N LYS A 2 13.69 11.72 11.57
CA LYS A 2 14.17 10.33 11.39
C LYS A 2 13.09 9.33 10.92
N LYS A 3 11.88 9.38 11.49
CA LYS A 3 10.75 8.50 11.10
C LYS A 3 10.29 8.71 9.65
N ILE A 4 10.21 9.95 9.17
CA ILE A 4 9.77 10.25 7.80
C ILE A 4 10.81 9.79 6.78
N VAL A 5 12.10 10.04 7.05
CA VAL A 5 13.20 9.56 6.20
C VAL A 5 13.19 8.04 6.11
N LEU A 6 12.96 7.34 7.23
CA LEU A 6 12.83 5.89 7.24
C LEU A 6 11.64 5.41 6.40
N THR A 7 10.47 6.03 6.57
CA THR A 7 9.27 5.68 5.78
C THR A 7 9.51 5.87 4.29
N LEU A 8 10.19 6.95 3.89
CA LEU A 8 10.59 7.19 2.50
C LEU A 8 11.56 6.13 2.00
N PHE A 9 12.61 5.82 2.76
CA PHE A 9 13.60 4.80 2.39
C PHE A 9 12.94 3.43 2.22
N LEU A 10 12.09 3.02 3.17
CA LEU A 10 11.37 1.75 3.11
C LEU A 10 10.39 1.71 1.93
N GLY A 11 9.70 2.82 1.66
CA GLY A 11 8.83 2.93 0.50
C GLY A 11 9.60 2.79 -0.82
N ILE A 12 10.76 3.45 -0.96
CA ILE A 12 11.63 3.34 -2.16
C ILE A 12 12.16 1.90 -2.31
N LEU A 13 12.54 1.25 -1.21
CA LEU A 13 12.98 -0.15 -1.22
C LEU A 13 11.85 -1.06 -1.71
N LEU A 14 10.63 -0.89 -1.18
CA LEU A 14 9.45 -1.65 -1.61
C LEU A 14 9.11 -1.38 -3.07
N PHE A 15 9.21 -0.13 -3.53
CA PHE A 15 9.06 0.25 -4.93
C PHE A 15 10.02 -0.51 -5.84
N THR A 16 11.30 -0.51 -5.46
CA THR A 16 12.37 -1.19 -6.21
C THR A 16 12.15 -2.69 -6.23
N LEU A 17 11.72 -3.27 -5.11
CA LEU A 17 11.44 -4.69 -4.98
C LEU A 17 10.21 -5.09 -5.82
N GLN A 18 9.16 -4.25 -5.80
CA GLN A 18 7.96 -4.41 -6.62
C GLN A 18 8.28 -4.30 -8.12
N SER A 19 9.09 -3.32 -8.54
CA SER A 19 9.44 -3.14 -9.95
C SER A 19 10.45 -4.16 -10.47
N THR A 20 11.33 -4.69 -9.62
CA THR A 20 12.38 -5.65 -10.03
C THR A 20 11.89 -7.10 -9.97
N LEU A 21 11.38 -7.55 -8.81
CA LEU A 21 10.99 -8.96 -8.62
C LEU A 21 9.74 -9.33 -9.42
N LEU A 22 8.78 -8.40 -9.57
CA LEU A 22 7.52 -8.71 -10.29
C LEU A 22 7.68 -8.62 -11.80
N THR A 23 8.70 -7.92 -12.30
CA THR A 23 9.00 -7.84 -13.73
C THR A 23 9.80 -9.05 -14.21
N LEU A 24 10.66 -9.62 -13.36
CA LEU A 24 11.39 -10.86 -13.68
C LEU A 24 10.58 -12.15 -13.43
N SER A 25 9.48 -12.09 -12.67
CA SER A 25 8.71 -13.30 -12.36
C SER A 25 7.96 -13.80 -13.61
N PRO A 26 8.08 -15.10 -13.97
CA PRO A 26 7.34 -15.68 -15.10
C PRO A 26 5.82 -15.63 -14.89
N PHE A 27 5.37 -15.48 -13.64
CA PHE A 27 3.96 -15.35 -13.27
C PHE A 27 3.45 -13.91 -13.44
N HIS A 28 3.26 -13.48 -14.69
CA HIS A 28 2.71 -12.16 -15.03
C HIS A 28 1.32 -11.88 -14.42
N ARG A 29 0.57 -12.92 -14.03
CA ARG A 29 -0.79 -12.79 -13.47
C ARG A 29 -0.85 -12.60 -11.96
N VAL A 30 0.20 -12.93 -11.20
CA VAL A 30 0.18 -12.88 -9.74
C VAL A 30 1.23 -11.85 -9.29
N ARG A 31 0.84 -10.57 -9.33
CA ARG A 31 1.69 -9.45 -8.95
C ARG A 31 1.15 -8.77 -7.69
N PRO A 32 1.64 -9.13 -6.49
CA PRO A 32 1.20 -8.49 -5.27
C PRO A 32 1.57 -7.00 -5.20
N ASP A 33 0.70 -6.20 -4.61
CA ASP A 33 0.90 -4.76 -4.46
C ASP A 33 1.53 -4.42 -3.10
N LEU A 34 2.86 -4.36 -3.08
CA LEU A 34 3.62 -4.13 -1.84
C LEU A 34 3.43 -2.70 -1.33
N ILE A 35 3.34 -1.73 -2.24
CA ILE A 35 3.15 -0.32 -1.91
C ILE A 35 1.78 -0.09 -1.29
N LEU A 36 0.74 -0.77 -1.77
CA LEU A 36 -0.59 -0.65 -1.19
C LEU A 36 -0.58 -1.16 0.26
N ILE A 37 -0.01 -2.34 0.50
CA ILE A 37 0.12 -2.90 1.86
C ILE A 37 0.83 -1.89 2.76
N PHE A 38 1.90 -1.27 2.28
CA PHE A 38 2.62 -0.26 3.03
C PHE A 38 1.77 0.99 3.34
N ILE A 39 0.99 1.47 2.38
CA ILE A 39 0.09 2.62 2.58
C ILE A 39 -1.01 2.30 3.58
N LEU A 40 -1.59 1.10 3.52
CA LEU A 40 -2.59 0.65 4.49
C LEU A 40 -1.99 0.52 5.89
N PHE A 41 -0.77 -0.02 6.01
CA PHE A 41 -0.02 -0.04 7.26
C PHE A 41 0.21 1.37 7.82
N MET A 42 0.60 2.34 6.97
CA MET A 42 0.74 3.73 7.38
C MET A 42 -0.59 4.33 7.84
N GLY A 43 -1.71 4.01 7.18
CA GLY A 43 -3.04 4.43 7.59
C GLY A 43 -3.34 4.07 9.05
N LEU A 44 -2.94 2.86 9.44
CA LEU A 44 -3.18 2.31 10.78
C LEU A 44 -2.16 2.78 11.82
N SER A 45 -0.92 3.07 11.43
CA SER A 45 0.18 3.33 12.36
C SER A 45 0.62 4.80 12.45
N SER A 46 0.42 5.59 11.40
CA SER A 46 0.98 6.94 11.26
C SER A 46 -0.04 8.06 11.54
N PRO A 47 0.42 9.29 11.83
CA PRO A 47 -0.46 10.45 11.91
C PRO A 47 -1.12 10.78 10.56
N LEU A 48 -2.34 11.31 10.62
CA LEU A 48 -3.19 11.61 9.46
C LEU A 48 -2.47 12.47 8.39
N VAL A 49 -1.92 13.62 8.80
CA VAL A 49 -1.30 14.59 7.86
C VAL A 49 -0.04 14.02 7.23
N SER A 50 0.92 13.54 8.04
CA SER A 50 2.18 13.02 7.53
C SER A 50 2.01 11.76 6.68
N GLY A 51 1.12 10.85 7.10
CA GLY A 51 0.85 9.63 6.36
C GLY A 51 0.08 9.90 5.06
N GLY A 52 -0.85 10.85 5.06
CA GLY A 52 -1.60 11.24 3.86
C GLY A 52 -0.73 11.86 2.79
N VAL A 53 0.20 12.76 3.17
CA VAL A 53 1.18 13.33 2.24
C VAL A 53 2.07 12.25 1.64
N LEU A 54 2.52 11.28 2.45
CA LEU A 54 3.32 10.15 1.98
C LEU A 54 2.52 9.21 1.06
N ALA A 55 1.26 8.96 1.37
CA ALA A 55 0.36 8.16 0.53
C ALA A 55 0.16 8.81 -0.85
N LEU A 56 0.04 10.14 -0.90
CA LEU A 56 -0.01 10.90 -2.14
C LEU A 56 1.32 10.78 -2.92
N PHE A 57 2.45 10.98 -2.24
CA PHE A 57 3.76 10.86 -2.86
C PHE A 57 4.01 9.46 -3.47
N PHE A 58 3.66 8.39 -2.74
CA PHE A 58 3.77 7.03 -3.26
C PHE A 58 2.73 6.73 -4.34
N GLY A 59 1.52 7.27 -4.25
CA GLY A 59 0.54 7.16 -5.34
C GLY A 59 1.03 7.82 -6.63
N TYR A 60 1.64 9.00 -6.50
CA TYR A 60 2.29 9.70 -7.61
C TYR A 60 3.46 8.91 -8.20
N GLY A 61 4.31 8.33 -7.35
CA GLY A 61 5.36 7.41 -7.80
C GLY A 61 4.80 6.23 -8.59
N MET A 62 3.69 5.63 -8.14
CA MET A 62 3.06 4.53 -8.86
C MET A 62 2.57 4.93 -10.25
N ASP A 63 1.99 6.11 -10.40
CA ASP A 63 1.58 6.60 -11.72
C ASP A 63 2.79 6.79 -12.66
N LEU A 64 3.91 7.30 -12.16
CA LEU A 64 5.14 7.48 -12.95
C LEU A 64 5.76 6.16 -13.43
N PHE A 65 5.82 5.14 -12.57
CA PHE A 65 6.51 3.88 -12.88
C PHE A 65 5.60 2.82 -13.51
N SER A 66 4.28 2.93 -13.37
CA SER A 66 3.36 1.90 -13.88
C SER A 66 3.05 2.00 -15.37
N GLY A 67 3.35 3.15 -16.01
CA GLY A 67 3.03 3.39 -17.42
C GLY A 67 1.52 3.45 -17.72
N ASN A 68 0.67 3.52 -16.68
CA ASN A 68 -0.76 3.71 -16.81
C ASN A 68 -1.13 5.19 -17.02
N MET A 69 -2.42 5.47 -17.17
CA MET A 69 -2.91 6.85 -17.16
C MET A 69 -2.51 7.54 -15.85
N PHE A 70 -1.99 8.75 -16.01
CA PHE A 70 -1.51 9.56 -14.90
C PHE A 70 -2.65 9.98 -13.97
N GLY A 71 -2.40 9.97 -12.66
CA GLY A 71 -3.34 10.43 -11.64
C GLY A 71 -4.27 9.34 -11.06
N LEU A 72 -4.24 8.11 -11.58
CA LEU A 72 -5.07 7.02 -11.04
C LEU A 72 -4.66 6.69 -9.62
N TYR A 73 -3.41 6.29 -9.40
CA TYR A 73 -2.91 5.92 -8.08
C TYR A 73 -2.70 7.14 -7.19
N THR A 74 -2.36 8.30 -7.76
CA THR A 74 -2.24 9.56 -7.00
C THR A 74 -3.54 9.91 -6.27
N LEU A 75 -4.70 9.61 -6.86
CA LEU A 75 -6.00 9.88 -6.25
C LEU A 75 -6.49 8.72 -5.38
N THR A 76 -6.37 7.47 -5.84
CA THR A 76 -6.91 6.33 -5.08
C THR A 76 -6.12 6.03 -3.80
N ARG A 77 -4.79 6.16 -3.82
CA ARG A 77 -3.93 5.79 -2.68
C ARG A 77 -4.17 6.64 -1.42
N PRO A 78 -4.28 7.98 -1.51
CA PRO A 78 -4.69 8.79 -0.36
C PRO A 78 -6.08 8.42 0.17
N ILE A 79 -7.06 8.16 -0.71
CA ILE A 79 -8.43 7.79 -0.29
C ILE A 79 -8.39 6.49 0.53
N LEU A 80 -7.64 5.48 0.08
CA LEU A 80 -7.48 4.22 0.81
C LEU A 80 -6.72 4.41 2.13
N PHE A 81 -5.72 5.28 2.15
CA PHE A 81 -5.03 5.67 3.38
C PHE A 81 -6.02 6.27 4.39
N PHE A 82 -6.85 7.22 3.96
CA PHE A 82 -7.87 7.84 4.82
C PHE A 82 -8.87 6.82 5.32
N LEU A 83 -9.35 5.93 4.45
CA LEU A 83 -10.25 4.84 4.82
C LEU A 83 -9.59 3.97 5.90
N ALA A 84 -8.35 3.54 5.69
CA ALA A 84 -7.60 2.76 6.68
C ALA A 84 -7.39 3.51 8.00
N HIS A 85 -7.11 4.81 7.94
CA HIS A 85 -6.93 5.63 9.12
C HIS A 85 -8.20 5.76 9.97
N SER A 86 -9.38 5.87 9.34
CA SER A 86 -10.67 5.90 10.05
C SER A 86 -10.94 4.60 10.81
N PHE A 87 -10.45 3.47 10.29
CA PHE A 87 -10.60 2.16 10.93
C PHE A 87 -9.53 1.85 11.98
N LYS A 88 -8.52 2.71 12.16
CA LYS A 88 -7.42 2.52 13.11
C LYS A 88 -7.87 2.17 14.53
N ASN A 89 -8.92 2.82 15.02
CA ASN A 89 -9.41 2.64 16.39
C ASN A 89 -10.50 1.54 16.51
N HIS A 90 -10.99 1.05 15.38
CA HIS A 90 -12.13 0.12 15.33
C HIS A 90 -11.71 -1.33 15.03
N LEU A 91 -10.57 -1.51 14.36
CA LEU A 91 -10.08 -2.84 13.99
C LEU A 91 -9.10 -3.35 15.03
N TYR A 92 -9.48 -4.41 15.73
CA TYR A 92 -8.57 -5.27 16.49
C TYR A 92 -7.68 -6.05 15.51
N LEU A 93 -6.69 -5.37 14.95
CA LEU A 93 -5.72 -5.93 13.99
C LEU A 93 -4.66 -6.82 14.65
N GLU A 94 -4.88 -7.30 15.86
CA GLU A 94 -3.96 -8.23 16.51
C GLU A 94 -3.94 -9.58 15.81
N ARG A 95 -5.06 -9.99 15.18
CA ARG A 95 -5.10 -11.25 14.45
C ARG A 95 -4.75 -11.05 12.97
N PRO A 96 -3.82 -11.85 12.43
CA PRO A 96 -3.40 -11.76 11.03
C PRO A 96 -4.54 -12.00 10.04
N THR A 97 -5.54 -12.81 10.43
CA THR A 97 -6.72 -13.08 9.60
C THR A 97 -7.54 -11.81 9.33
N PHE A 98 -7.76 -10.98 10.36
CA PHE A 98 -8.51 -9.73 10.18
C PHE A 98 -7.73 -8.73 9.32
N GLN A 99 -6.40 -8.69 9.44
CA GLN A 99 -5.54 -7.88 8.57
C GLN A 99 -5.69 -8.28 7.09
N SER A 100 -5.61 -9.58 6.79
CA SER A 100 -5.78 -10.09 5.42
C SER A 100 -7.15 -9.76 4.83
N ILE A 101 -8.23 -9.98 5.59
CA ILE A 101 -9.60 -9.66 5.13
C ILE A 101 -9.74 -8.15 4.88
N PHE A 102 -9.21 -7.34 5.78
CA PHE A 102 -9.26 -5.88 5.65
C PHE A 102 -8.52 -5.39 4.39
N VAL A 103 -7.29 -5.87 4.18
CA VAL A 103 -6.50 -5.52 2.99
C VAL A 103 -7.17 -6.02 1.72
N PHE A 104 -7.74 -7.23 1.74
CA PHE A 104 -8.51 -7.76 0.62
C PHE A 104 -9.66 -6.82 0.23
N LEU A 105 -10.50 -6.42 1.19
CA LEU A 105 -11.62 -5.51 0.94
C LEU A 105 -11.16 -4.17 0.36
N LEU A 106 -10.08 -3.59 0.90
CA LEU A 106 -9.55 -2.31 0.41
C LEU A 106 -8.98 -2.40 -1.01
N ILE A 107 -8.41 -3.54 -1.42
CA ILE A 107 -7.98 -3.75 -2.81
C ILE A 107 -9.19 -3.75 -3.75
N TRP A 108 -10.31 -4.33 -3.34
CA TRP A 108 -11.54 -4.28 -4.14
C TRP A 108 -12.08 -2.86 -4.25
N VAL A 109 -12.06 -2.10 -3.15
CA VAL A 109 -12.39 -0.66 -3.17
C VAL A 109 -11.47 0.10 -4.12
N GLU A 110 -10.16 -0.17 -4.09
CA GLU A 110 -9.21 0.43 -5.05
C GLU A 110 -9.59 0.11 -6.49
N GLY A 111 -9.84 -1.15 -6.81
CA GLY A 111 -10.20 -1.57 -8.16
C GLY A 111 -11.47 -0.88 -8.67
N LEU A 112 -12.47 -0.72 -7.80
CA LEU A 112 -13.70 0.03 -8.11
C LEU A 112 -13.42 1.52 -8.33
N LEU A 113 -12.58 2.15 -7.50
CA LEU A 113 -12.19 3.55 -7.66
C LEU A 113 -11.43 3.77 -8.97
N ILE A 114 -10.47 2.88 -9.30
CA ILE A 114 -9.72 2.94 -10.57
C ILE A 114 -10.67 2.80 -11.75
N LEU A 115 -11.62 1.86 -11.72
CA LEU A 115 -12.63 1.75 -12.77
C LEU A 115 -13.47 3.00 -12.94
N LEU A 116 -13.90 3.59 -11.82
CA LEU A 116 -14.70 4.80 -11.84
C LEU A 116 -13.91 5.97 -12.44
N LEU A 117 -12.63 6.12 -12.08
CA LEU A 117 -11.74 7.13 -12.66
C LEU A 117 -11.52 6.87 -14.15
N LEU A 118 -11.22 5.63 -14.56
CA LEU A 118 -11.03 5.28 -15.96
C LEU A 118 -12.28 5.58 -16.79
N ARG A 119 -13.48 5.31 -16.25
CA ARG A 119 -14.75 5.62 -16.90
C ARG A 119 -14.97 7.13 -17.10
N ILE A 120 -14.59 7.94 -16.11
CA ILE A 120 -14.72 9.40 -16.18
C ILE A 120 -13.73 9.96 -17.22
N LEU A 121 -12.51 9.43 -17.25
CA LEU A 121 -11.44 9.90 -18.14
C LEU A 121 -11.61 9.39 -19.58
N ASN A 122 -12.13 8.18 -19.75
CA ASN A 122 -12.41 7.57 -21.05
C ASN A 122 -13.76 6.82 -20.99
N PRO A 123 -14.78 7.27 -21.73
CA PRO A 123 -16.08 6.61 -21.80
C PRO A 123 -16.03 5.36 -22.68
N GLU A 124 -15.16 4.41 -22.34
CA GLU A 124 -15.08 3.09 -22.97
C GLU A 124 -16.23 2.18 -22.50
N PRO A 125 -16.69 1.22 -23.33
CA PRO A 125 -17.75 0.29 -22.95
C PRO A 125 -17.38 -0.60 -21.75
N TRP A 126 -18.31 -0.75 -20.81
CA TRP A 126 -18.17 -1.62 -19.61
C TRP A 126 -17.75 -3.06 -19.92
N ARG A 127 -18.13 -3.57 -21.09
CA ARG A 127 -17.76 -4.91 -21.57
C ARG A 127 -16.24 -5.12 -21.69
N THR A 128 -15.48 -4.05 -21.92
CA THR A 128 -14.01 -4.12 -22.06
C THR A 128 -13.31 -4.02 -20.71
N LEU A 129 -13.89 -3.29 -19.75
CA LEU A 129 -13.29 -3.01 -18.43
C LEU A 129 -13.56 -4.10 -17.38
N LEU A 130 -14.73 -4.75 -17.42
CA LEU A 130 -15.10 -5.80 -16.46
C LEU A 130 -14.19 -7.04 -16.48
N PRO A 131 -13.79 -7.59 -17.65
CA PRO A 131 -12.87 -8.74 -17.69
C PRO A 131 -11.50 -8.40 -17.11
N LEU A 132 -11.00 -7.19 -17.33
CA LEU A 132 -9.73 -6.72 -16.78
C LEU A 132 -9.77 -6.70 -15.25
N LEU A 133 -10.89 -6.29 -14.66
CA LEU A 133 -11.09 -6.29 -13.22
C LEU A 133 -10.99 -7.72 -12.66
N PHE A 134 -11.87 -8.63 -13.11
CA PHE A 134 -11.94 -9.97 -12.51
C PHE A 134 -10.70 -10.82 -12.80
N PHE A 135 -10.16 -10.73 -14.01
CA PHE A 135 -9.08 -11.62 -14.42
C PHE A 135 -7.70 -11.17 -13.91
N ARG A 136 -7.52 -9.86 -13.66
CA ARG A 136 -6.26 -9.28 -13.16
C ARG A 136 -6.31 -9.00 -11.66
N PHE A 137 -7.37 -8.34 -11.15
CA PHE A 137 -7.42 -7.93 -9.75
C PHE A 137 -7.69 -9.08 -8.78
N LEU A 138 -8.38 -10.15 -9.20
CA LEU A 138 -8.71 -11.26 -8.30
C LEU A 138 -7.46 -12.05 -7.85
N PRO A 139 -6.58 -12.54 -8.75
CA PRO A 139 -5.34 -13.19 -8.32
C PRO A 139 -4.37 -12.22 -7.61
N GLN A 140 -4.35 -10.95 -8.00
CA GLN A 140 -3.57 -9.92 -7.34
C GLN A 140 -4.07 -9.63 -5.92
N SER A 141 -5.39 -9.55 -5.70
CA SER A 141 -5.96 -9.24 -4.39
C SER A 141 -5.74 -10.36 -3.40
N LEU A 142 -5.89 -11.62 -3.83
CA LEU A 142 -5.57 -12.79 -3.02
C LEU A 142 -4.10 -12.82 -2.59
N SER A 143 -3.18 -12.66 -3.55
CA SER A 143 -1.75 -12.69 -3.25
C SER A 143 -1.32 -11.54 -2.32
N THR A 144 -1.83 -10.34 -2.56
CA THR A 144 -1.56 -9.16 -1.73
C THR A 144 -2.14 -9.32 -0.32
N ALA A 145 -3.38 -9.80 -0.19
CA ALA A 145 -4.03 -10.03 1.09
C ALA A 145 -3.33 -11.12 1.91
N LEU A 146 -2.86 -12.19 1.25
CA LEU A 146 -2.12 -13.27 1.91
C LEU A 146 -0.74 -12.82 2.40
N LEU A 147 -0.07 -11.95 1.63
CA LEU A 147 1.23 -11.37 2.02
C LEU A 147 1.11 -10.26 3.07
N SER A 148 -0.06 -9.65 3.23
CA SER A 148 -0.26 -8.52 4.13
C SER A 148 0.11 -8.77 5.60
N PRO A 149 -0.28 -9.87 6.27
CA PRO A 149 0.09 -10.09 7.67
C PRO A 149 1.59 -10.28 7.84
N LEU A 150 2.26 -10.94 6.88
CA LEU A 150 3.71 -11.12 6.90
C LEU A 150 4.43 -9.77 6.80
N LEU A 151 3.99 -8.90 5.89
CA LEU A 151 4.58 -7.58 5.71
C LEU A 151 4.25 -6.63 6.87
N PHE A 152 3.04 -6.68 7.43
CA PHE A 152 2.68 -5.92 8.62
C PHE A 152 3.56 -6.29 9.81
N PHE A 153 3.81 -7.59 10.01
CA PHE A 153 4.75 -8.06 11.02
C PHE A 153 6.17 -7.53 10.77
N LEU A 154 6.65 -7.61 9.52
CA LEU A 154 7.98 -7.12 9.15
C LEU A 154 8.13 -5.61 9.35
N PHE A 155 7.10 -4.84 8.98
CA PHE A 155 7.07 -3.38 9.17
C PHE A 155 7.03 -3.03 10.66
N HIS A 156 6.21 -3.71 11.44
CA HIS A 156 6.14 -3.49 12.89
C HIS A 156 7.50 -3.77 13.54
N LYS A 157 8.14 -4.90 13.19
CA LYS A 157 9.47 -5.27 13.69
C LYS A 157 10.54 -4.27 13.26
N GLY A 158 10.54 -3.84 12.00
CA GLY A 158 11.49 -2.86 11.47
C GLY A 158 11.38 -1.50 12.17
N PHE A 159 10.14 -1.00 12.37
CA PHE A 159 9.91 0.23 13.12
C PHE A 159 10.26 0.10 14.60
N PHE A 160 10.00 -1.06 15.22
CA PHE A 160 10.33 -1.32 16.63
C PHE A 160 11.84 -1.35 16.87
N LEU A 161 12.60 -2.12 16.09
CA LEU A 161 14.06 -2.25 16.23
C LEU A 161 14.78 -0.90 16.11
N LEU A 162 14.40 -0.07 15.14
CA LEU A 162 15.00 1.27 14.99
C LEU A 162 14.52 2.28 16.03
N SER A 163 13.34 2.08 16.62
CA SER A 163 12.91 2.92 17.76
C SER A 163 13.70 2.60 19.03
N SER A 164 14.15 1.35 19.20
CA SER A 164 14.95 0.89 20.33
C SER A 164 16.38 1.47 20.31
N GLU A 165 17.00 1.57 19.13
CA GLU A 165 18.31 2.22 18.94
C GLU A 165 18.32 3.68 19.42
N SER A 166 17.18 4.38 19.36
CA SER A 166 17.09 5.78 19.80
C SER A 166 17.10 5.99 21.31
N LYS A 167 16.86 4.95 22.10
CA LYS A 167 16.91 5.01 23.57
C LYS A 167 18.28 4.64 24.16
N PHE A 168 19.15 3.97 23.39
CA PHE A 168 20.46 3.53 23.89
C PHE A 168 21.56 4.58 23.71
N GLY A 169 21.29 5.69 23.01
CA GLY A 169 22.26 6.77 22.75
C GLY A 169 22.16 8.00 23.66
N ILE A 170 21.37 7.97 24.75
CA ILE A 170 21.29 9.06 25.75
C ILE A 170 21.64 8.50 27.13
N GLY A 171 22.66 7.66 27.18
CA GLY A 171 23.17 7.01 28.39
C GLY A 171 24.67 7.22 28.58
N GLU A 172 25.27 8.23 27.96
CA GLU A 172 26.64 8.65 28.25
C GLU A 172 26.69 10.17 28.13
N ASN A 173 26.49 10.84 29.26
CA ASN A 173 27.11 12.11 29.65
C ASN A 173 26.70 12.33 31.11
N GLY A 174 27.57 11.82 32.00
CA GLY A 174 27.58 12.17 33.41
C GLY A 174 28.11 13.58 33.64
#